data_AF-Q8N730-F1
#
_entry.id   AF-Q8N730-F1
#
_cell.length_a   1.000
_cell.length_b   1.000
_cell.length_c   1.000
_cell.angle_alpha   90.00
_cell.angle_beta   90.00
_cell.angle_gamma   90.00
#
_symmetry.space_group_name_H-M   'P 1'
#
loop_
_entity.id
_entity.type
_entity.pdbx_description
1 polymer ?
#
loop_
_entity_poly.entity_id
_entity_poly.type
_entity_poly.pdbx_seq_one_letter_code
_entity_poly.pdbx_strand_id
1 'polypeptide(L)' 'MAPPWVPAMGFTLAPSLGCFVGSRFVHGEGLRWYTGLQKPSWHPPHWVLGPVWGTLYSAMG' A
#
# COMPACT_ATOMS: atom_id res chain seq x y z
N MET A 1 3.45 -31.28 -8.51
CA MET A 1 4.36 -30.81 -7.45
C MET A 1 4.54 -29.31 -7.70
N ALA A 2 3.98 -28.45 -6.85
CA ALA A 2 4.09 -27.00 -7.06
C ALA A 2 5.58 -26.60 -6.92
N PRO A 3 6.12 -25.75 -7.82
CA PRO A 3 7.49 -25.27 -7.69
C PRO A 3 7.75 -24.62 -6.33
N PRO A 4 8.97 -24.74 -5.77
CA PRO A 4 9.29 -24.29 -4.40
C PRO A 4 9.14 -22.78 -4.17
N TRP A 5 9.00 -21.98 -5.22
CA TRP A 5 8.78 -20.53 -5.17
C TRP A 5 7.30 -20.13 -5.09
N VAL A 6 6.37 -21.06 -5.31
CA VAL A 6 4.91 -20.79 -5.25
C VAL A 6 4.45 -20.30 -3.87
N PRO A 7 4.92 -20.89 -2.74
CA PRO A 7 4.57 -20.38 -1.42
C PRO A 7 5.11 -18.96 -1.19
N ALA A 8 6.36 -18.69 -1.61
CA ALA A 8 6.99 -17.38 -1.47
C ALA A 8 6.18 -16.30 -2.18
N MET A 9 5.78 -16.52 -3.45
CA MET A 9 4.92 -15.61 -4.20
C MET A 9 3.54 -15.42 -3.54
N GLY A 10 2.95 -16.49 -3.00
CA GLY A 10 1.70 -16.39 -2.26
C GLY A 10 1.80 -15.48 -1.04
N PHE A 11 2.89 -15.59 -0.26
CA PHE A 11 3.12 -14.75 0.92
C PHE A 11 3.51 -13.31 0.59
N THR A 12 4.12 -13.03 -0.58
CA THR A 12 4.40 -11.64 -1.01
C THR A 12 3.18 -10.95 -1.61
N LEU A 13 2.32 -11.69 -2.32
CA LEU A 13 1.13 -11.12 -2.97
C LEU A 13 -0.07 -10.95 -2.03
N ALA A 14 -0.17 -11.78 -0.99
CA ALA A 14 -1.21 -11.67 0.04
C ALA A 14 -1.28 -10.28 0.71
N PRO A 15 -0.17 -9.67 1.18
CA PRO A 15 -0.21 -8.32 1.74
C PRO A 15 -0.54 -7.26 0.69
N SER A 16 -0.19 -7.46 -0.58
CA SER A 16 -0.55 -6.53 -1.66
C SER A 16 -2.07 -6.46 -1.87
N LEU A 17 -2.76 -7.60 -1.79
CA LEU A 17 -4.24 -7.66 -1.85
C LEU A 17 -4.88 -6.99 -0.63
N GLY A 18 -4.35 -7.25 0.56
CA GLY A 18 -4.80 -6.60 1.80
C GLY A 18 -4.62 -5.07 1.75
N CYS A 19 -3.51 -4.61 1.18
CA CYS A 19 -3.23 -3.19 0.99
C CYS A 19 -4.20 -2.54 -0.01
N PHE A 20 -4.52 -3.23 -1.11
CA PHE A 20 -5.47 -2.74 -2.11
C PHE A 20 -6.89 -2.62 -1.54
N VAL A 21 -7.35 -3.62 -0.81
CA VAL A 21 -8.68 -3.62 -0.17
C VAL A 21 -8.73 -2.59 0.95
N GLY A 22 -7.71 -2.54 1.82
CA GLY A 22 -7.61 -1.56 2.91
C GLY A 22 -7.57 -0.11 2.43
N SER A 23 -6.87 0.15 1.32
CA SER A 23 -6.83 1.47 0.66
C SER A 23 -8.23 1.95 0.30
N ARG A 24 -9.12 1.07 -0.19
CA ARG A 24 -10.49 1.44 -0.57
C ARG A 24 -11.35 1.87 0.62
N PHE A 25 -11.11 1.32 1.80
CA PHE A 25 -11.80 1.72 3.04
C PHE A 25 -11.28 3.05 3.61
N VAL A 26 -10.00 3.37 3.39
CA VAL A 26 -9.38 4.62 3.87
C VAL A 26 -9.68 5.81 2.94
N HIS A 27 -10.05 5.57 1.68
CA HIS A 27 -10.36 6.59 0.67
C HIS A 27 -11.60 7.49 0.96
N GLY A 28 -12.19 7.42 2.16
CA GLY A 28 -13.36 8.21 2.58
C GLY A 28 -13.07 9.24 3.68
N GLU A 29 -13.89 9.23 4.73
CA GLU A 29 -13.87 10.19 5.85
C GLU A 29 -12.51 10.26 6.56
N GLY A 30 -11.76 9.14 6.57
CA GLY A 30 -10.42 9.04 7.15
C GLY A 30 -9.34 9.86 6.44
N LEU A 31 -9.57 10.38 5.24
CA LEU A 31 -8.64 11.31 4.56
C LEU A 31 -9.14 12.76 4.57
N ARG A 32 -10.37 13.04 5.02
CA ARG A 32 -10.93 14.40 5.04
C ARG A 32 -10.16 15.33 5.99
N TRP A 33 -9.88 14.86 7.20
CA TRP A 33 -9.00 15.57 8.13
C TRP A 33 -7.59 15.75 7.53
N TYR A 34 -7.11 14.71 6.83
CA TYR A 34 -5.79 14.73 6.19
C TYR A 34 -5.72 15.75 5.05
N THR A 35 -6.81 15.96 4.30
CA THR A 35 -6.88 16.99 3.25
C THR A 35 -6.92 18.41 3.82
N GLY A 36 -7.39 18.61 5.06
CA GLY A 36 -7.44 19.92 5.72
C GLY A 36 -6.10 20.41 6.31
N LEU A 37 -5.08 19.54 6.38
CA LEU A 37 -3.76 19.91 6.89
C LEU A 37 -3.02 20.86 5.94
N GLN A 38 -2.32 21.84 6.51
CA GLN A 38 -1.34 22.66 5.80
C GLN A 38 -0.11 21.80 5.48
N LYS A 39 0.01 21.38 4.21
CA LYS A 39 1.10 20.54 3.72
C LYS A 39 2.13 21.40 3.01
N PRO A 40 3.43 21.11 3.18
CA PRO A 40 4.47 21.77 2.39
C PRO A 40 4.33 21.42 0.91
N SER A 41 4.80 22.29 0.02
CA SER A 41 4.65 22.16 -1.45
C SER A 41 5.33 20.91 -2.04
N TRP A 42 6.27 20.30 -1.33
CA TRP A 42 6.98 19.08 -1.73
C TRP A 42 6.31 17.79 -1.24
N HIS A 43 5.16 17.87 -0.57
CA HIS A 43 4.43 16.70 -0.12
C HIS A 43 3.89 15.89 -1.33
N PRO A 44 4.28 14.61 -1.48
CA PRO A 44 3.80 13.80 -2.58
C PRO A 44 2.29 13.52 -2.45
N PRO A 45 1.56 13.40 -3.57
CA PRO A 45 0.14 13.08 -3.53
C PRO A 45 -0.15 11.81 -2.72
N HIS A 46 -1.24 11.81 -1.96
CA HIS A 46 -1.74 10.68 -1.17
C HIS A 46 -1.72 9.30 -1.86
N TRP A 47 -2.00 9.23 -3.16
CA TRP A 47 -2.00 7.97 -3.92
C TRP A 47 -0.60 7.34 -4.06
N VAL A 48 0.48 8.13 -3.91
CA VAL A 48 1.88 7.68 -4.00
C VAL A 48 2.28 6.82 -2.80
N LEU A 49 1.59 6.95 -1.67
CA LEU A 49 1.87 6.14 -0.48
C LEU A 49 1.64 4.65 -0.76
N GLY A 50 0.63 4.28 -1.55
CA GLY A 50 0.34 2.89 -1.89
C GLY A 50 1.52 2.18 -2.58
N PRO A 51 2.01 2.69 -3.71
CA PRO A 51 3.20 2.17 -4.39
C PRO A 51 4.45 2.10 -3.50
N VAL A 52 4.71 3.12 -2.68
CA VAL A 52 5.88 3.15 -1.77
C VAL A 52 5.85 1.98 -0.78
N TRP A 53 4.71 1.76 -0.12
CA TRP A 53 4.53 0.62 0.79
C TRP A 53 4.64 -0.71 0.05
N GLY A 54 4.08 -0.80 -1.16
CA GLY A 54 4.21 -1.98 -2.02
C GLY A 54 5.67 -2.33 -2.28
N THR A 55 6.48 -1.36 -2.71
CA THR A 55 7.91 -1.56 -2.94
C THR A 55 8.66 -1.95 -1.67
N LEU A 56 8.37 -1.29 -0.53
CA LEU A 56 9.03 -1.60 0.75
C LEU A 56 8.74 -3.04 1.21
N TYR A 57 7.48 -3.47 1.16
CA TYR A 57 7.11 -4.84 1.53
C TYR A 57 7.67 -5.86 0.54
N SER A 58 7.71 -5.54 -0.75
CA SER A 58 8.37 -6.39 -1.75
C SER A 58 9.89 -6.50 -1.56
N ALA A 59 10.54 -5.48 -0.98
CA ALA A 59 11.98 -5.48 -0.71
C ALA A 59 12.35 -6.14 0.63
N MET A 60 11.40 -6.30 1.56
CA MET A 60 11.61 -7.00 2.83
C MET A 60 11.50 -8.53 2.73
N GLY A 61 10.91 -9.05 1.64
CA GLY A 61 10.78 -10.48 1.34
C GLY A 61 11.95 -11.00 0.52
#